data_AF-A0A7X1KYQ1-F1
#
_entry.id   AF-A0A7X1KYQ1-F1
#
_cell.length_a   1.000
_cell.length_b   1.000
_cell.length_c   1.000
_cell.angle_alpha   90.00
_cell.angle_beta   90.00
_cell.angle_gamma   90.00
#
_symmetry.space_group_name_H-M   'P 1'
#
loop_
_entity.id
_entity.type
_entity.pdbx_description
1 polymer ?
#
loop_
_entity_poly.entity_id
_entity_poly.type
_entity_poly.pdbx_seq_one_letter_code
_entity_poly.pdbx_strand_id
1 'polypeptide(L)'
;MYLPHTSGILLQRIETADDVKIIIKLSRIDADYTATTTDLTLHINENKNSLKLDYDPWSDINVIPDGSIDEKDTQAIIDLAVAFYRQTTIDPELTVFLSPIDNHPGVLRVRIGLLNLNEDELYPLGYFFTAASVDNGVNFRIFRVTSHGGSHPQDDTDLEPMAKAFIKMKV
;
A
#
# COMPACT_ATOMS: atom_id res chain seq x y z
N MET A 1 14.39 -0.41 -11.44
CA MET A 1 13.22 -0.43 -10.54
C MET A 1 13.27 0.77 -9.60
N TYR A 2 12.29 1.70 -9.68
CA TYR A 2 12.18 2.79 -8.71
C TYR A 2 11.84 2.19 -7.34
N LEU A 3 12.82 2.18 -6.43
CA LEU A 3 12.57 1.93 -5.02
C LEU A 3 12.48 3.28 -4.33
N PRO A 4 11.33 3.65 -3.77
CA PRO A 4 11.25 4.85 -2.95
C PRO A 4 12.23 4.70 -1.78
N HIS A 5 12.99 5.76 -1.48
CA HIS A 5 13.93 5.82 -0.34
C HIS A 5 13.20 5.91 1.01
N THR A 6 12.02 5.30 1.13
CA THR A 6 11.20 5.25 2.33
C THR A 6 10.57 3.87 2.47
N SER A 7 10.47 3.36 3.70
CA SER A 7 9.66 2.17 3.98
C SER A 7 8.21 2.36 3.51
N GLY A 8 7.58 1.29 3.07
CA GLY A 8 6.23 1.34 2.55
C GLY A 8 5.79 0.07 1.85
N ILE A 9 4.66 0.14 1.15
CA ILE A 9 4.02 -1.01 0.51
C ILE A 9 3.63 -0.64 -0.90
N LEU A 10 4.09 -1.43 -1.86
CA LEU A 10 3.67 -1.37 -3.24
C LEU A 10 2.55 -2.38 -3.48
N LEU A 11 1.49 -1.96 -4.16
CA LEU A 11 0.33 -2.76 -4.53
C LEU A 11 0.10 -2.64 -6.04
N GLN A 12 -0.07 -3.78 -6.70
CA GLN A 12 -0.39 -3.84 -8.13
C GLN A 12 -1.50 -4.87 -8.35
N ARG A 13 -2.53 -4.48 -9.11
CA ARG A 13 -3.62 -5.38 -9.49
C ARG A 13 -3.33 -6.00 -10.85
N ILE A 14 -3.53 -7.31 -10.96
CA ILE A 14 -3.44 -8.07 -12.20
C ILE A 14 -4.74 -8.84 -12.34
N GLU A 15 -5.53 -8.51 -13.36
CA GLU A 15 -6.81 -9.17 -13.63
C GLU A 15 -6.66 -10.13 -14.80
N THR A 16 -7.22 -11.32 -14.61
CA THR A 16 -7.42 -12.31 -15.68
C THR A 16 -8.90 -12.67 -15.73
N ALA A 17 -9.33 -13.41 -16.75
CA ALA A 17 -10.73 -13.80 -16.92
C ALA A 17 -11.32 -14.57 -15.72
N ASP A 18 -10.49 -15.27 -14.94
CA ASP A 18 -10.93 -16.19 -13.88
C ASP A 18 -10.37 -15.87 -12.48
N ASP A 19 -9.42 -14.94 -12.36
CA ASP A 19 -8.69 -14.66 -11.12
C ASP A 19 -8.20 -13.20 -11.09
N VAL A 20 -8.31 -12.57 -9.92
CA VAL A 20 -7.69 -11.28 -9.64
C VAL A 20 -6.54 -11.49 -8.66
N LYS A 21 -5.36 -10.99 -9.00
CA LYS A 21 -4.17 -11.06 -8.16
C LYS A 21 -3.75 -9.66 -7.74
N ILE A 22 -3.45 -9.50 -6.45
CA ILE A 22 -2.77 -8.31 -5.95
C ILE A 22 -1.33 -8.69 -5.63
N ILE A 23 -0.39 -8.16 -6.40
CA ILE A 23 1.04 -8.23 -6.10
C ILE A 23 1.33 -7.19 -5.03
N ILE A 24 1.97 -7.62 -3.95
CA ILE A 24 2.26 -6.80 -2.78
C ILE A 24 3.77 -6.86 -2.55
N LYS A 25 4.45 -5.71 -2.53
CA LYS A 25 5.87 -5.64 -2.16
C LYS A 25 6.03 -4.76 -0.94
N LEU A 26 6.44 -5.37 0.17
CA LEU A 26 6.78 -4.65 1.39
C LEU A 26 8.23 -4.17 1.24
N SER A 27 8.47 -2.87 1.37
CA SER A 27 9.81 -2.30 1.40
C SER A 27 10.11 -1.78 2.80
N ARG A 28 11.22 -2.21 3.38
CA ARG A 28 11.70 -1.75 4.68
C ARG A 28 13.11 -1.23 4.53
N ILE A 29 13.34 -0.04 5.04
CA ILE A 29 14.66 0.59 5.08
C ILE A 29 15.19 0.46 6.50
N ASP A 30 16.35 -0.18 6.64
CA ASP A 30 17.04 -0.29 7.91
C ASP A 30 17.83 0.99 8.26
N ALA A 31 18.45 0.99 9.45
CA ALA A 31 19.25 2.13 9.91
C ALA A 31 20.46 2.45 9.01
N ASP A 32 20.91 1.47 8.22
CA ASP A 32 22.04 1.57 7.30
C ASP A 32 21.58 1.98 5.88
N TYR A 33 20.31 2.36 5.72
CA TYR A 33 19.66 2.71 4.45
C TYR A 33 19.63 1.56 3.43
N THR A 34 19.78 0.33 3.88
CA THR A 34 19.61 -0.86 3.04
C THR A 34 18.12 -1.14 2.92
N ALA A 35 17.63 -1.26 1.69
CA ALA A 35 16.26 -1.65 1.41
C ALA A 35 16.15 -3.18 1.36
N THR A 36 15.30 -3.74 2.21
CA THR A 36 14.84 -5.12 2.10
C THR A 36 13.44 -5.14 1.52
N THR A 37 13.18 -6.11 0.65
CA THR A 37 11.87 -6.28 0.02
C THR A 37 11.32 -7.68 0.25
N THR A 38 10.06 -7.74 0.64
CA THR A 38 9.31 -8.99 0.77
C THR A 38 8.17 -8.98 -0.25
N ASP A 39 8.16 -9.97 -1.13
CA ASP A 39 7.16 -10.12 -2.18
C ASP A 39 6.07 -11.11 -1.76
N LEU A 40 4.82 -10.69 -1.92
CA LEU A 40 3.62 -11.40 -1.50
C LEU A 40 2.58 -11.33 -2.64
N THR A 41 1.73 -12.34 -2.76
CA THR A 41 0.65 -12.33 -3.77
C THR A 41 -0.67 -12.73 -3.13
N LEU A 42 -1.65 -11.83 -3.15
CA LEU A 42 -3.02 -12.15 -2.76
C LEU A 42 -3.83 -12.57 -3.99
N HIS A 43 -4.36 -13.79 -3.95
CA HIS A 43 -5.34 -14.28 -4.91
C HIS A 43 -6.75 -14.00 -4.40
N ILE A 44 -7.57 -13.38 -5.25
CA ILE A 44 -8.97 -13.03 -5.00
C ILE A 44 -9.81 -13.77 -6.04
N ASN A 45 -10.53 -14.80 -5.59
CA ASN A 45 -11.49 -15.50 -6.42
C ASN A 45 -12.90 -15.03 -6.07
N GLU A 46 -13.48 -14.18 -6.92
CA GLU A 46 -14.83 -13.66 -6.74
C GLU A 46 -15.90 -14.77 -6.76
N ASN A 47 -15.77 -15.72 -7.69
CA ASN A 47 -16.74 -16.80 -7.88
C ASN A 47 -16.85 -17.73 -6.67
N LYS A 48 -15.75 -17.93 -5.95
CA LYS A 48 -15.67 -18.80 -4.75
C LYS A 48 -15.69 -18.01 -3.44
N ASN A 49 -15.75 -16.67 -3.51
CA ASN A 49 -15.61 -15.77 -2.37
C ASN A 49 -14.43 -16.17 -1.45
N SER A 50 -13.28 -16.46 -2.05
CA SER A 50 -12.10 -16.98 -1.34
C SER A 50 -10.89 -16.07 -1.55
N LEU A 51 -10.16 -15.82 -0.47
CA LEU A 51 -8.90 -15.09 -0.44
C LEU A 51 -7.77 -16.07 -0.09
N LYS A 52 -6.67 -16.02 -0.85
CA LYS A 52 -5.47 -16.83 -0.55
C LYS A 52 -4.23 -15.98 -0.70
N LEU A 53 -3.48 -15.82 0.39
CA LEU A 53 -2.21 -15.11 0.38
C LEU A 53 -1.07 -16.12 0.22
N ASP A 54 -0.31 -15.97 -0.86
CA ASP A 54 0.88 -16.75 -1.17
C ASP A 54 2.14 -15.93 -0.89
N TYR A 55 3.15 -16.60 -0.33
CA TYR A 55 4.44 -16.04 0.07
C TYR A 55 5.53 -16.71 -0.75
N ASP A 56 6.55 -15.98 -1.20
CA ASP A 56 7.74 -16.62 -1.76
C ASP A 56 8.49 -17.35 -0.63
N PRO A 57 8.71 -18.69 -0.72
CA PRO A 57 9.44 -19.45 0.29
C PRO A 57 10.86 -18.94 0.57
N TRP A 58 11.42 -18.15 -0.35
CA TRP A 58 12.77 -17.57 -0.29
C TRP A 58 12.77 -16.07 -0.01
N SER A 59 11.60 -15.44 0.13
CA SER A 59 11.55 -14.05 0.56
C SER A 59 12.03 -13.95 2.00
N ASP A 60 13.04 -13.11 2.24
CA ASP A 60 13.41 -12.65 3.59
C ASP A 60 12.24 -11.82 4.12
N ILE A 61 11.22 -12.52 4.61
CA ILE A 61 10.28 -11.99 5.58
C ILE A 61 11.14 -11.72 6.80
N ASN A 62 11.81 -10.58 6.83
CA ASN A 62 12.75 -10.29 7.90
C ASN A 62 11.94 -9.86 9.10
N VAL A 63 11.90 -10.78 10.04
CA VAL A 63 10.99 -10.77 11.14
C VAL A 63 11.50 -9.81 12.20
N ILE A 64 10.61 -9.34 13.07
CA ILE A 64 11.01 -8.86 14.40
C ILE A 64 11.99 -9.89 15.03
N PRO A 65 12.84 -9.51 15.99
CA PRO A 65 14.04 -10.27 16.40
C PRO A 65 13.85 -11.76 16.81
N ASP A 66 12.63 -12.29 16.87
CA ASP A 66 12.27 -13.67 17.19
C ASP A 66 11.75 -14.53 16.02
N GLY A 67 11.57 -14.02 14.81
CA GLY A 67 11.31 -14.88 13.65
C GLY A 67 9.85 -15.24 13.29
N SER A 68 8.79 -14.65 13.87
CA SER A 68 7.39 -14.82 13.37
C SER A 68 6.70 -13.58 12.72
N ILE A 69 6.07 -13.75 11.53
CA ILE A 69 4.89 -12.96 11.14
C ILE A 69 3.77 -13.41 12.05
N ASP A 70 3.13 -12.50 12.79
CA ASP A 70 1.93 -12.85 13.53
C ASP A 70 0.69 -12.83 12.61
N GLU A 71 -0.38 -13.51 13.01
CA GLU A 71 -1.62 -13.53 12.25
C GLU A 71 -2.21 -12.13 12.02
N LYS A 72 -1.85 -11.14 12.85
CA LYS A 72 -2.39 -9.78 12.76
C LYS A 72 -1.73 -9.01 11.63
N ASP A 73 -0.42 -9.17 11.43
CA ASP A 73 0.29 -8.57 10.30
C ASP A 73 -0.22 -9.16 8.98
N THR A 74 -0.43 -10.48 8.94
CA THR A 74 -1.04 -11.17 7.80
C THR A 74 -2.43 -10.62 7.49
N GLN A 75 -3.29 -10.52 8.50
CA GLN A 75 -4.64 -10.00 8.31
C GLN A 75 -4.63 -8.53 7.88
N ALA A 76 -3.72 -7.71 8.40
CA ALA A 76 -3.61 -6.31 8.01
C ALA A 76 -3.15 -6.14 6.56
N ILE A 77 -2.23 -6.99 6.07
CA ILE A 77 -1.84 -7.05 4.66
C ILE A 77 -3.03 -7.42 3.78
N ILE A 78 -3.80 -8.44 4.17
CA ILE A 78 -5.00 -8.86 3.44
C ILE A 78 -6.03 -7.73 3.41
N ASP A 79 -6.31 -7.10 4.55
CA ASP A 79 -7.25 -5.98 4.66
C ASP A 79 -6.84 -4.80 3.76
N LEU A 80 -5.54 -4.49 3.71
CA LEU A 80 -5.00 -3.45 2.83
C LEU A 80 -5.17 -3.81 1.36
N ALA A 81 -4.80 -5.02 0.96
CA ALA A 81 -4.91 -5.47 -0.43
C ALA A 81 -6.37 -5.57 -0.88
N VAL A 82 -7.29 -5.99 0.00
CA VAL A 82 -8.73 -5.99 -0.26
C VAL A 82 -9.29 -4.57 -0.38
N ALA A 83 -8.84 -3.63 0.48
CA ALA A 83 -9.22 -2.23 0.36
C ALA A 83 -8.76 -1.61 -0.97
N PHE A 84 -7.53 -1.91 -1.41
CA PHE A 84 -7.00 -1.51 -2.71
C PHE A 84 -7.74 -2.17 -3.88
N TYR A 85 -8.18 -3.42 -3.74
CA TYR A 85 -8.95 -4.10 -4.78
C TYR A 85 -10.38 -3.53 -4.92
N ARG A 86 -11.01 -3.12 -3.81
CA ARG A 86 -12.41 -2.64 -3.78
C ARG A 86 -12.59 -1.16 -4.12
N GLN A 87 -11.55 -0.35 -3.95
CA GLN A 87 -11.62 1.07 -4.26
C GLN A 87 -11.82 1.29 -5.77
N THR A 88 -12.38 2.45 -6.11
CA THR A 88 -12.75 2.85 -7.47
C THR A 88 -12.15 4.19 -7.89
N THR A 89 -11.52 4.92 -6.95
CA THR A 89 -10.86 6.21 -7.21
C THR A 89 -9.63 6.09 -8.11
N ILE A 90 -8.81 5.05 -7.90
CA ILE A 90 -7.55 4.79 -8.59
C ILE A 90 -7.81 3.75 -9.66
N ASP A 91 -7.38 4.07 -10.89
CA ASP A 91 -7.44 3.16 -12.04
C ASP A 91 -6.75 1.82 -11.72
N PRO A 92 -7.41 0.67 -11.97
CA PRO A 92 -6.84 -0.67 -11.75
C PRO A 92 -5.50 -0.93 -12.44
N GLU A 93 -5.18 -0.24 -13.54
CA GLU A 93 -3.90 -0.39 -14.25
C GLU A 93 -2.73 0.28 -13.51
N LEU A 94 -3.01 1.15 -12.53
CA LEU A 94 -2.00 1.85 -11.77
C LEU A 94 -1.44 0.99 -10.64
N THR A 95 -0.14 1.10 -10.46
CA THR A 95 0.55 0.61 -9.26
C THR A 95 0.48 1.68 -8.18
N VAL A 96 0.18 1.28 -6.95
CA VAL A 96 0.08 2.18 -5.80
C VAL A 96 1.25 1.94 -4.86
N PHE A 97 1.85 3.00 -4.36
CA PHE A 97 2.84 2.93 -3.28
C PHE A 97 2.38 3.72 -2.06
N LEU A 98 2.18 3.03 -0.94
CA LEU A 98 1.83 3.63 0.34
C LEU A 98 3.08 3.79 1.21
N SER A 99 3.29 4.98 1.76
CA SER A 99 4.35 5.22 2.74
C SER A 99 3.90 6.17 3.86
N PRO A 100 4.46 6.03 5.08
CA PRO A 100 4.22 7.01 6.13
C PRO A 100 4.82 8.35 5.73
N ILE A 101 4.18 9.44 6.16
CA ILE A 101 4.75 10.77 6.12
C ILE A 101 5.01 11.18 7.57
N ASP A 102 6.28 11.16 7.98
CA ASP A 102 6.68 11.63 9.31
C ASP A 102 6.43 13.13 9.42
N ASN A 103 5.38 13.52 10.13
CA ASN A 103 5.09 14.92 10.40
C ASN A 103 4.18 15.10 11.61
N HIS A 104 4.70 15.83 12.60
CA HIS A 104 4.05 16.27 13.85
C HIS A 104 3.57 15.16 14.80
N PRO A 105 3.91 15.25 16.10
CA PRO A 105 3.35 14.37 17.13
C PRO A 105 1.82 14.40 17.12
N GLY A 106 1.18 13.23 17.13
CA GLY A 106 -0.28 13.08 17.20
C GLY A 106 -1.03 13.18 15.87
N VAL A 107 -0.33 13.23 14.73
CA VAL A 107 -0.97 13.18 13.40
C VAL A 107 -0.41 11.99 12.63
N LEU A 108 -1.30 11.11 12.17
CA LEU A 108 -0.93 10.00 11.29
C LEU A 108 -1.13 10.45 9.85
N ARG A 109 -0.10 10.29 9.01
CA ARG A 109 -0.17 10.67 7.60
C ARG A 109 0.37 9.56 6.71
N VAL A 110 -0.33 9.33 5.61
CA VAL A 110 0.03 8.35 4.59
C VAL A 110 0.11 9.05 3.25
N ARG A 111 1.20 8.81 2.52
CA ARG A 111 1.30 9.12 1.10
C ARG A 111 0.77 7.93 0.32
N ILE A 112 -0.08 8.18 -0.67
CA ILE A 112 -0.57 7.21 -1.64
C ILE A 112 -0.08 7.66 -3.01
N GLY A 113 1.11 7.19 -3.38
CA GLY A 113 1.73 7.44 -4.67
C GLY A 113 1.12 6.59 -5.77
N LEU A 114 0.96 7.18 -6.95
CA LEU A 114 0.46 6.48 -8.14
C LEU A 114 1.60 6.35 -9.15
N LEU A 115 1.78 5.14 -9.65
CA LEU A 115 2.88 4.76 -10.53
C LEU A 115 2.31 4.08 -11.78
N ASN A 116 2.75 4.50 -12.95
CA ASN A 116 2.58 3.75 -14.19
C ASN A 116 3.67 2.67 -14.27
N LEU A 117 3.28 1.44 -14.57
CA LEU A 117 4.23 0.41 -14.98
C LEU A 117 4.39 0.48 -16.50
N ASN A 118 5.62 0.72 -16.96
CA ASN A 118 5.96 0.63 -18.38
C ASN A 118 7.15 -0.31 -18.53
N GLU A 119 6.95 -1.41 -19.26
CA GLU A 119 7.87 -2.56 -19.30
C GLU A 119 8.19 -3.02 -17.87
N ASP A 120 9.40 -2.74 -17.38
CA ASP A 120 9.88 -3.12 -16.04
C ASP A 120 10.19 -1.89 -15.16
N GLU A 121 9.73 -0.70 -15.57
CA GLU A 121 9.99 0.57 -14.88
C GLU A 121 8.72 1.23 -14.35
N LEU A 122 8.81 1.73 -13.12
CA LEU A 122 7.74 2.42 -12.43
C LEU A 122 7.95 3.94 -12.54
N TYR A 123 6.96 4.62 -13.09
CA TYR A 123 7.00 6.06 -13.33
C TYR A 123 5.95 6.78 -12.47
N PRO A 124 6.34 7.73 -11.60
CA PRO A 124 5.37 8.46 -10.80
C PRO A 124 4.49 9.36 -11.66
N LEU A 125 3.19 9.38 -11.36
CA LEU A 125 2.28 10.35 -11.94
C LEU A 125 2.54 11.77 -11.40
N GLY A 126 2.09 12.79 -12.13
CA GLY A 126 2.20 14.21 -11.75
C GLY A 126 1.36 14.62 -10.53
N TYR A 127 0.70 13.66 -9.87
CA TYR A 127 -0.07 13.86 -8.64
C TYR A 127 -0.04 12.60 -7.78
N PHE A 128 -0.36 12.77 -6.49
CA PHE A 128 -0.53 11.68 -5.52
C PHE A 128 -1.64 12.05 -4.53
N PHE A 129 -2.05 11.10 -3.68
CA PHE A 129 -2.93 11.41 -2.56
C PHE A 129 -2.16 11.42 -1.23
N THR A 130 -2.68 12.18 -0.29
CA THR A 130 -2.28 12.12 1.12
C THR A 130 -3.50 11.86 1.97
N ALA A 131 -3.38 10.97 2.93
CA ALA A 131 -4.38 10.73 3.95
C ALA A 131 -3.86 11.26 5.28
N ALA A 132 -4.68 11.98 6.05
CA ALA A 132 -4.30 12.49 7.36
C ALA A 132 -5.37 12.16 8.41
N SER A 133 -4.93 11.66 9.56
CA SER A 133 -5.76 11.41 10.75
C SER A 133 -5.19 12.15 11.95
N VAL A 134 -6.07 12.77 12.72
CA VAL A 134 -5.77 13.47 13.99
C VAL A 134 -6.43 12.77 15.20
N ASP A 135 -7.05 11.62 14.96
CA ASP A 135 -7.84 10.85 15.93
C ASP A 135 -7.31 9.41 16.05
N ASN A 136 -6.00 9.25 15.98
CA ASN A 136 -5.30 7.96 16.08
C ASN A 136 -5.75 6.91 15.04
N GLY A 137 -6.04 7.35 13.81
CA GLY A 137 -6.37 6.47 12.69
C GLY A 137 -7.84 6.01 12.69
N VAL A 138 -8.72 6.66 13.45
CA VAL A 138 -10.15 6.35 13.42
C VAL A 138 -10.76 6.83 12.11
N ASN A 139 -10.48 8.08 11.71
CA ASN A 139 -10.91 8.66 10.45
C ASN A 139 -9.72 9.29 9.69
N PHE A 140 -9.76 9.24 8.36
CA PHE A 140 -8.78 9.90 7.50
C PHE A 140 -9.45 10.89 6.55
N ARG A 141 -8.86 12.09 6.45
CA ARG A 141 -9.16 13.03 5.36
C ARG A 141 -8.19 12.80 4.23
N ILE A 142 -8.72 12.68 3.01
CA ILE A 142 -7.92 12.46 1.81
C ILE A 142 -7.76 13.78 1.06
N PHE A 143 -6.54 14.02 0.58
CA PHE A 143 -6.21 15.18 -0.23
C PHE A 143 -5.47 14.74 -1.48
N ARG A 144 -5.84 15.28 -2.63
CA ARG A 144 -5.05 15.18 -3.86
C ARG A 144 -4.00 16.27 -3.85
N VAL A 145 -2.74 15.88 -4.03
CA VAL A 145 -1.61 16.79 -4.12
C VAL A 145 -1.10 16.80 -5.55
N THR A 146 -1.08 17.97 -6.16
CA THR A 146 -0.53 18.19 -7.50
C THR A 146 0.70 19.08 -7.43
N SER A 147 1.64 18.89 -8.35
CA SER A 147 2.89 19.67 -8.41
C SER A 147 2.67 21.18 -8.58
N HIS A 148 1.55 21.59 -9.19
CA HIS A 148 1.29 23.00 -9.54
C HIS A 148 0.08 23.62 -8.82
N GLY A 149 -0.81 22.81 -8.22
CA GLY A 149 -2.03 23.28 -7.55
C GLY A 149 -1.99 23.20 -6.02
N GLY A 150 -1.01 22.49 -5.45
CA GLY A 150 -0.97 22.22 -4.01
C GLY A 150 -1.92 21.09 -3.60
N SER A 151 -2.38 21.14 -2.36
CA SER A 151 -3.23 20.10 -1.74
C SER A 151 -4.69 20.49 -1.76
N HIS A 152 -5.55 19.64 -2.33
CA HIS A 152 -6.99 19.84 -2.41
C HIS A 152 -7.71 18.68 -1.72
N PRO A 153 -8.68 18.94 -0.82
CA PRO A 153 -9.54 17.90 -0.27
C PRO A 153 -10.19 17.06 -1.37
N GLN A 154 -10.36 15.77 -1.10
CA GLN A 154 -11.08 14.84 -1.95
C GLN A 154 -12.12 14.14 -1.08
N ASP A 155 -13.33 14.68 -1.06
CA ASP A 155 -14.41 14.14 -0.23
C ASP A 155 -15.13 12.98 -0.92
N ASP A 156 -15.08 12.90 -2.25
CA ASP A 156 -15.73 11.87 -3.09
C ASP A 156 -14.82 10.67 -3.40
N THR A 157 -13.94 10.30 -2.48
CA THR A 157 -12.97 9.20 -2.67
C THR A 157 -13.16 8.08 -1.66
N ASP A 158 -12.89 6.85 -2.10
CA ASP A 158 -12.96 5.62 -1.32
C ASP A 158 -11.58 5.10 -0.86
N LEU A 159 -10.59 6.00 -0.73
CA LEU A 159 -9.22 5.66 -0.34
C LEU A 159 -8.98 5.64 1.18
N GLU A 160 -9.92 6.12 2.00
CA GLU A 160 -9.81 6.09 3.46
C GLU A 160 -9.61 4.67 4.03
N PRO A 161 -10.38 3.63 3.63
CA PRO A 161 -10.17 2.26 4.09
C PRO A 161 -8.74 1.76 3.85
N MET A 162 -8.13 2.14 2.72
CA MET A 162 -6.77 1.75 2.37
C MET A 162 -5.75 2.43 3.31
N ALA A 163 -5.88 3.73 3.55
CA ALA A 163 -5.02 4.45 4.51
C ALA A 163 -5.15 3.91 5.94
N LYS A 164 -6.38 3.56 6.34
CA LYS A 164 -6.68 2.98 7.65
C LYS A 164 -6.09 1.57 7.82
N ALA A 165 -6.17 0.73 6.78
CA ALA A 165 -5.53 -0.59 6.79
C ALA A 165 -4.01 -0.47 6.88
N PHE A 166 -3.42 0.43 6.09
CA PHE A 166 -1.97 0.68 6.10
C PHE A 166 -1.44 1.10 7.47
N ILE A 167 -2.08 2.06 8.15
CA ILE A 167 -1.62 2.55 9.47
C ILE A 167 -1.74 1.50 10.59
N LYS A 168 -2.62 0.50 10.43
CA LYS A 168 -2.69 -0.62 11.37
C LYS A 168 -1.49 -1.56 11.23
N MET A 169 -0.90 -1.61 10.04
CA MET A 169 0.36 -2.31 9.83
C MET A 169 1.47 -1.48 10.50
N LYS A 170 2.16 -2.09 11.46
CA LYS A 170 3.37 -1.48 12.02
C LYS A 170 4.53 -1.74 11.05
N VAL A 171 4.50 -1.03 9.91
CA VAL A 171 5.56 -1.10 8.87
C VAL A 171 6.77 -0.30 9.30
#